data_AF-A0A3Q7GX19-F1
#
_entry.id   AF-A0A3Q7GX19-F1
#
_cell.length_a   1.000
_cell.length_b   1.000
_cell.length_c   1.000
_cell.angle_alpha   90.00
_cell.angle_beta   90.00
_cell.angle_gamma   90.00
#
_symmetry.space_group_name_H-M   'P 1'
#
loop_
_entity.id
_entity.type
_entity.pdbx_description
1 polymer ?
#
loop_
_entity_poly.entity_id
_entity_poly.type
_entity_poly.pdbx_seq_one_letter_code
_entity_poly.pdbx_strand_id
1 'polypeptide(L)'
;MVFPVVITSSCPFVVSSLTIYMANLSELPSHLISTVAERVKVIEDFIAFGAVCISWRTAATKDNFDVYSPQIPLLMLADKDDDYREFYSLSKNKISRIFLPEIRGRRCFPSEGGWMFTDSCTGEFNLFHPFSRTQIQLPSQNALKESLQKDAEITHYTIDKAVLSVNPSHTSDYVLVISDLTYGRGDLAFWRPGDVNWTKIVMRRNARFNSLFHYKGKFYLVDIYSLQR
;
A
#
# COMPACT_ATOMS: atom_id res chain seq x y z
N MET A 1 -13.16 -27.28 -74.47
CA MET A 1 -14.64 -27.31 -74.36
C MET A 1 -14.99 -27.96 -73.03
N VAL A 2 -15.75 -27.25 -72.20
CA VAL A 2 -16.69 -27.65 -71.13
C VAL A 2 -16.86 -26.40 -70.25
N PHE A 3 -18.06 -25.80 -70.30
CA PHE A 3 -18.57 -24.80 -69.33
C PHE A 3 -19.08 -25.55 -68.08
N PRO A 4 -19.19 -24.90 -66.89
CA PRO A 4 -20.48 -24.27 -66.51
C PRO A 4 -20.31 -22.90 -65.81
N VAL A 5 -21.09 -21.89 -66.17
CA VAL A 5 -22.39 -21.45 -65.61
C VAL A 5 -22.28 -20.77 -64.24
N VAL A 6 -22.54 -19.46 -64.29
CA VAL A 6 -22.70 -18.52 -63.18
C VAL A 6 -24.01 -18.81 -62.45
N ILE A 7 -23.97 -18.91 -61.12
CA ILE A 7 -25.14 -18.76 -60.27
C ILE A 7 -24.94 -17.49 -59.45
N THR A 8 -25.73 -16.47 -59.76
CA THR A 8 -25.93 -15.31 -58.89
C THR A 8 -26.89 -15.71 -57.77
N SER A 9 -26.53 -15.44 -56.52
CA SER A 9 -27.50 -15.39 -55.43
C SER A 9 -27.19 -14.22 -54.51
N SER A 10 -28.10 -13.25 -54.56
CA SER A 10 -28.14 -12.05 -53.74
C SER A 10 -28.48 -12.39 -52.28
N CYS A 11 -28.11 -11.47 -51.38
CA CYS A 11 -28.37 -11.39 -49.93
C CYS A 11 -27.27 -11.96 -49.01
N PRO A 12 -26.45 -11.09 -48.38
CA PRO A 12 -26.00 -11.31 -47.03
C PRO A 12 -27.06 -10.76 -46.07
N PHE A 13 -27.55 -11.64 -45.21
CA PHE A 13 -28.28 -11.34 -44.00
C PHE A 13 -27.56 -10.25 -43.19
N VAL A 14 -28.33 -9.28 -42.72
CA VAL A 14 -27.88 -8.31 -41.71
C VAL A 14 -27.60 -9.08 -40.42
N VAL A 15 -26.34 -9.45 -40.20
CA VAL A 15 -25.85 -9.67 -38.85
C VAL A 15 -25.61 -8.28 -38.31
N SER A 16 -26.53 -7.78 -37.47
CA SER A 16 -26.29 -6.57 -36.68
C SER A 16 -25.16 -6.89 -35.72
N SER A 17 -23.93 -6.74 -36.21
CA SER A 17 -22.76 -6.65 -35.36
C SER A 17 -22.99 -5.39 -34.53
N LEU A 18 -23.35 -5.56 -33.25
CA LEU A 18 -23.16 -4.55 -32.23
C LEU A 18 -21.65 -4.33 -32.14
N THR A 19 -21.13 -3.60 -33.12
CA THR A 19 -19.84 -2.94 -33.02
C THR A 19 -20.07 -1.87 -31.98
N ILE A 20 -19.86 -2.23 -30.70
CA ILE A 20 -19.46 -1.26 -29.71
C ILE A 20 -18.21 -0.64 -30.34
N TYR A 21 -18.37 0.51 -30.98
CA TYR A 21 -17.26 1.39 -31.32
C TYR A 21 -16.39 1.39 -30.07
N MET A 22 -15.16 0.88 -30.18
CA MET A 22 -14.15 1.08 -29.17
C MET A 22 -13.96 2.60 -29.11
N ALA A 23 -14.81 3.27 -28.32
CA ALA A 23 -14.74 4.69 -28.11
C ALA A 23 -13.33 4.95 -27.62
N ASN A 24 -12.58 5.74 -28.39
CA ASN A 24 -11.21 6.03 -28.05
C ASN A 24 -11.22 6.92 -26.82
N LEU A 25 -11.17 6.32 -25.62
CA LEU A 25 -11.22 7.03 -24.34
C LEU A 25 -10.07 8.04 -24.18
N SER A 26 -9.03 7.96 -25.04
CA SER A 26 -7.95 8.94 -25.11
C SER A 26 -8.37 10.29 -25.72
N GLU A 27 -9.47 10.36 -26.47
CA GLU A 27 -9.97 11.58 -27.13
C GLU A 27 -10.92 12.40 -26.24
N LEU A 28 -11.24 11.92 -25.04
CA LEU A 28 -12.13 12.64 -24.13
C LEU A 28 -11.44 13.92 -23.61
N PRO A 29 -12.12 15.09 -23.62
CA PRO A 29 -11.59 16.32 -23.03
C PRO A 29 -11.17 16.14 -21.56
N SER A 30 -10.04 16.73 -21.18
CA SER A 30 -9.45 16.60 -19.83
C SER A 30 -10.41 16.97 -18.69
N HIS A 31 -11.26 17.97 -18.90
CA HIS A 31 -12.29 18.37 -17.93
C HIS A 31 -13.29 17.22 -17.66
N LEU A 32 -13.75 16.52 -18.71
CA LEU A 32 -14.69 15.41 -18.54
C LEU A 32 -14.02 14.22 -17.85
N ILE A 33 -12.76 13.92 -18.19
CA ILE A 33 -11.98 12.89 -17.51
C ILE A 33 -11.88 13.20 -16.01
N SER A 34 -11.60 14.46 -15.66
CA SER A 34 -11.54 14.92 -14.26
C SER A 34 -12.89 14.78 -13.55
N THR A 35 -14.01 15.13 -14.20
CA THR A 35 -15.36 14.93 -13.65
C THR A 35 -15.67 13.45 -13.41
N VAL A 36 -15.16 12.53 -14.25
CA VAL A 36 -15.28 11.09 -14.00
C VAL A 36 -14.44 10.70 -12.79
N ALA A 37 -13.20 11.17 -12.70
CA ALA A 37 -12.29 10.91 -11.58
C ALA A 37 -12.94 11.27 -10.22
N GLU A 38 -13.53 12.46 -10.11
CA GLU A 38 -14.24 12.96 -8.91
C GLU A 38 -15.42 12.06 -8.44
N ARG A 39 -16.00 11.31 -9.38
CA ARG A 39 -17.12 10.41 -9.13
C ARG A 39 -16.69 9.01 -8.72
N VAL A 40 -15.43 8.63 -8.96
CA VAL A 40 -14.90 7.34 -8.51
C VAL A 40 -14.71 7.38 -6.99
N LYS A 41 -15.33 6.44 -6.26
CA LYS A 41 -15.32 6.41 -4.79
C LYS A 41 -14.48 5.30 -4.19
N VAL A 42 -14.10 4.30 -4.97
CA VAL A 42 -13.38 3.11 -4.53
C VAL A 42 -11.95 3.19 -5.05
N ILE A 43 -10.95 3.05 -4.17
CA ILE A 43 -9.54 3.22 -4.54
C ILE A 43 -9.11 2.25 -5.64
N GLU A 44 -9.61 1.00 -5.61
CA GLU A 44 -9.31 0.02 -6.66
C GLU A 44 -9.77 0.49 -8.04
N ASP A 45 -10.94 1.13 -8.11
CA ASP A 45 -11.47 1.65 -9.37
C ASP A 45 -10.73 2.92 -9.79
N PHE A 46 -10.27 3.73 -8.83
CA PHE A 46 -9.49 4.93 -9.11
C PHE A 46 -8.09 4.61 -9.64
N ILE A 47 -7.47 3.54 -9.12
CA ILE A 47 -6.21 3.01 -9.65
C ILE A 47 -6.42 2.48 -11.06
N ALA A 48 -7.48 1.70 -11.28
CA ALA A 48 -7.82 1.18 -12.61
C ALA A 48 -8.09 2.32 -13.62
N PHE A 49 -8.76 3.38 -13.16
CA PHE A 49 -9.01 4.61 -13.93
C PHE A 49 -7.69 5.23 -14.41
N GLY A 50 -6.70 5.41 -13.53
CA GLY A 50 -5.38 5.96 -13.90
C GLY A 50 -4.51 5.04 -14.76
N ALA A 51 -4.88 3.76 -14.87
CA ALA A 51 -4.16 2.77 -15.67
C ALA A 51 -4.59 2.74 -17.16
N VAL A 52 -5.66 3.45 -17.54
CA VAL A 52 -6.22 3.43 -18.90
C VAL A 52 -5.24 3.99 -19.94
N CYS A 53 -4.85 5.26 -19.82
CA CYS A 53 -3.87 5.92 -20.67
C CYS A 53 -3.29 7.16 -19.99
N ILE A 54 -2.38 7.89 -20.67
CA ILE A 54 -1.69 9.05 -20.08
C ILE A 54 -2.67 10.14 -19.63
N SER A 55 -3.68 10.48 -20.44
CA SER A 55 -4.64 11.55 -20.08
C SER A 55 -5.46 11.22 -18.83
N TRP A 56 -5.88 9.96 -18.68
CA TRP A 56 -6.58 9.48 -17.49
C TRP A 56 -5.68 9.41 -16.27
N ARG A 57 -4.42 8.98 -16.45
CA ARG A 57 -3.40 9.01 -15.39
C ARG A 57 -3.15 10.42 -14.88
N THR A 58 -3.07 11.41 -15.78
CA THR A 58 -2.87 12.82 -15.41
C THR A 58 -4.07 13.38 -14.65
N ALA A 59 -5.28 12.92 -14.94
CA ALA A 59 -6.48 13.31 -14.21
C ALA A 59 -6.67 12.57 -12.87
N ALA A 60 -5.97 11.46 -12.65
CA ALA A 60 -6.03 10.67 -11.41
C ALA A 60 -5.20 11.32 -10.27
N THR A 61 -5.50 12.58 -9.95
CA THR A 61 -4.83 13.34 -8.89
C THR A 61 -5.49 13.12 -7.53
N LYS A 62 -4.76 13.42 -6.45
CA LYS A 62 -5.32 13.41 -5.08
C LYS A 62 -6.49 14.39 -4.90
N ASP A 63 -6.49 15.49 -5.65
CA ASP A 63 -7.58 16.49 -5.59
C ASP A 63 -8.87 15.96 -6.21
N ASN A 64 -8.76 15.04 -7.17
CA ASN A 64 -9.89 14.42 -7.85
C ASN A 64 -10.39 13.13 -7.19
N PHE A 65 -9.83 12.74 -6.04
CA PHE A 65 -10.26 11.56 -5.31
C PHE A 65 -10.43 11.85 -3.83
N ASP A 66 -11.62 11.57 -3.31
CA ASP A 66 -11.87 11.72 -1.88
C ASP A 66 -11.22 10.57 -1.10
N VAL A 67 -9.94 10.73 -0.78
CA VAL A 67 -9.16 9.80 0.07
C VAL A 67 -9.75 9.70 1.48
N TYR A 68 -10.54 10.69 1.92
CA TYR A 68 -11.14 10.73 3.26
C TYR A 68 -12.45 9.96 3.36
N SER A 69 -13.05 9.60 2.24
CA SER A 69 -14.21 8.73 2.23
C SER A 69 -13.87 7.39 2.92
N PRO A 70 -14.68 6.90 3.88
CA PRO A 70 -14.42 5.62 4.51
C PRO A 70 -14.41 4.50 3.48
N GLN A 71 -13.24 3.89 3.26
CA GLN A 71 -13.09 2.77 2.34
C GLN A 71 -12.96 1.47 3.11
N ILE A 72 -13.52 0.41 2.53
CA ILE A 72 -13.31 -0.94 3.04
C ILE A 72 -11.83 -1.27 2.80
N PRO A 73 -11.05 -1.58 3.85
CA PRO A 73 -9.62 -1.81 3.70
C PRO A 73 -9.36 -3.06 2.86
N LEU A 74 -8.32 -2.99 2.03
CA LEU A 74 -7.78 -4.14 1.31
C LEU A 74 -6.90 -4.97 2.25
N LEU A 75 -7.17 -6.27 2.30
CA LEU A 75 -6.36 -7.20 3.09
C LEU A 75 -5.20 -7.71 2.25
N MET A 76 -3.98 -7.32 2.61
CA MET A 76 -2.79 -7.93 2.01
C MET A 76 -2.65 -9.37 2.51
N LEU A 77 -2.55 -10.31 1.59
CA LEU A 77 -2.40 -11.74 1.90
C LEU A 77 -0.93 -12.11 2.14
N ALA A 78 -0.72 -13.33 2.64
CA ALA A 78 0.60 -13.87 2.93
C ALA A 78 1.52 -13.85 1.69
N ASP A 79 2.81 -13.61 1.96
CA ASP A 79 3.86 -13.62 0.94
C ASP A 79 3.98 -14.99 0.27
N LYS A 80 4.20 -14.99 -1.05
CA LYS A 80 4.45 -16.19 -1.87
C LYS A 80 5.87 -16.22 -2.45
N ASP A 81 6.75 -15.32 -2.00
CA ASP A 81 8.14 -15.19 -2.45
C ASP A 81 8.27 -14.97 -3.97
N ASP A 82 7.35 -14.18 -4.52
CA ASP A 82 7.40 -13.70 -5.90
C ASP A 82 7.36 -12.16 -5.95
N ASP A 83 7.45 -11.60 -7.16
CA ASP A 83 7.43 -10.14 -7.34
C ASP A 83 6.01 -9.56 -7.23
N TYR A 84 5.01 -10.33 -6.81
CA TYR A 84 3.62 -9.90 -6.71
C TYR A 84 3.14 -9.93 -5.26
N ARG A 85 2.23 -9.02 -4.93
CA ARG A 85 1.44 -9.10 -3.69
C ARG A 85 -0.02 -9.26 -4.02
N GLU A 86 -0.69 -10.05 -3.20
CA GLU A 86 -2.11 -10.29 -3.33
C GLU A 86 -2.87 -9.46 -2.31
N PHE A 87 -3.91 -8.77 -2.79
CA PHE A 87 -4.82 -7.99 -1.98
C PHE A 87 -6.22 -8.55 -2.15
N TYR A 88 -6.83 -8.94 -1.04
CA TYR A 88 -8.23 -9.35 -1.01
C TYR A 88 -9.12 -8.13 -0.73
N SER A 89 -10.01 -7.86 -1.69
CA SER A 89 -11.05 -6.84 -1.57
C SER A 89 -12.30 -7.46 -0.99
N LEU A 90 -12.63 -7.06 0.25
CA LEU A 90 -13.85 -7.50 0.94
C LEU A 90 -15.11 -7.01 0.22
N SER A 91 -15.08 -5.82 -0.37
CA SER A 91 -16.22 -5.23 -1.09
C SER A 91 -16.54 -5.97 -2.38
N LYS A 92 -15.50 -6.42 -3.10
CA LYS A 92 -15.62 -7.09 -4.40
C LYS A 92 -15.55 -8.62 -4.31
N ASN A 93 -15.29 -9.17 -3.11
CA ASN A 93 -15.00 -10.58 -2.88
C ASN A 93 -13.99 -11.14 -3.90
N LYS A 94 -12.90 -10.40 -4.14
CA LYS A 94 -11.94 -10.68 -5.21
C LYS A 94 -10.50 -10.53 -4.71
N ILE A 95 -9.63 -11.42 -5.18
CA ILE A 95 -8.18 -11.29 -5.01
C ILE A 95 -7.61 -10.57 -6.24
N SER A 96 -6.87 -9.49 -5.98
CA SER A 96 -6.11 -8.73 -6.97
C SER A 96 -4.63 -8.93 -6.74
N ARG A 97 -3.87 -9.18 -7.82
CA ARG A 97 -2.41 -9.30 -7.77
C ARG A 97 -1.77 -8.02 -8.28
N ILE A 98 -0.82 -7.47 -7.54
CA ILE A 98 -0.10 -6.25 -7.88
C ILE A 98 1.39 -6.59 -7.95
N PHE A 99 2.02 -6.30 -9.09
CA PHE A 99 3.46 -6.50 -9.29
C PHE A 99 4.25 -5.50 -8.44
N LEU A 100 4.79 -5.88 -7.29
CA LEU A 100 5.51 -5.03 -6.32
C LEU A 100 6.92 -5.59 -6.07
N PRO A 101 7.83 -5.57 -7.07
CA PRO A 101 9.18 -6.12 -6.93
C PRO A 101 10.01 -5.41 -5.85
N GLU A 102 9.67 -4.16 -5.52
CA GLU A 102 10.42 -3.34 -4.57
C GLU A 102 10.37 -3.87 -3.14
N ILE A 103 9.33 -4.64 -2.82
CA ILE A 103 9.12 -5.26 -1.50
C ILE A 103 9.21 -6.78 -1.55
N ARG A 104 9.78 -7.35 -2.63
CA ARG A 104 10.05 -8.79 -2.71
C ARG A 104 10.97 -9.23 -1.56
N GLY A 105 10.58 -10.29 -0.86
CA GLY A 105 11.36 -10.82 0.27
C GLY A 105 11.49 -9.86 1.47
N ARG A 106 10.72 -8.76 1.50
CA ARG A 106 10.67 -7.81 2.61
C ARG A 106 9.50 -8.14 3.54
N ARG A 107 9.73 -8.11 4.85
CA ARG A 107 8.61 -8.16 5.81
C ARG A 107 7.86 -6.84 5.76
N CYS A 108 6.55 -6.91 5.95
CA CYS A 108 5.64 -5.81 5.70
C CYS A 108 4.70 -5.62 6.88
N PHE A 109 4.68 -4.42 7.44
CA PHE A 109 3.90 -4.05 8.63
C PHE A 109 2.94 -2.93 8.25
N PRO A 110 1.64 -3.24 8.08
CA PRO A 110 0.66 -2.25 7.64
C PRO A 110 0.44 -1.18 8.71
N SER A 111 0.22 0.04 8.25
CA SER A 111 0.01 1.22 9.07
C SER A 111 -1.12 2.09 8.50
N GLU A 112 -1.35 3.25 9.11
CA GLU A 112 -2.46 4.14 8.76
C GLU A 112 -2.35 4.65 7.31
N GLY A 113 -3.49 4.74 6.62
CA GLY A 113 -3.57 5.36 5.31
C GLY A 113 -2.94 4.57 4.16
N GLY A 114 -2.86 3.24 4.29
CA GLY A 114 -2.35 2.34 3.25
C GLY A 114 -0.82 2.28 3.16
N TRP A 115 -0.12 3.01 4.03
CA TRP A 115 1.33 2.91 4.15
C TRP A 115 1.73 1.67 4.94
N MET A 116 2.92 1.17 4.66
CA MET A 116 3.49 0.03 5.35
C MET A 116 4.96 0.28 5.65
N PHE A 117 5.39 -0.10 6.85
CA PHE A 117 6.80 -0.23 7.15
C PHE A 117 7.30 -1.54 6.53
N THR A 118 8.45 -1.49 5.90
CA THR A 118 9.09 -2.68 5.32
C THR A 118 10.49 -2.84 5.85
N ASP A 119 10.87 -4.06 6.16
CA ASP A 119 12.26 -4.42 6.43
C ASP A 119 12.79 -5.42 5.42
N SER A 120 14.05 -5.25 5.03
CA SER A 120 14.77 -6.24 4.23
C SER A 120 15.66 -7.13 5.10
N CYS A 121 16.04 -8.28 4.56
CA CYS A 121 17.08 -9.12 5.12
C CYS A 121 18.46 -8.42 5.19
N THR A 122 18.67 -7.35 4.41
CA THR A 122 19.90 -6.54 4.44
C THR A 122 19.90 -5.46 5.53
N GLY A 123 18.80 -5.33 6.29
CA GLY A 123 18.67 -4.32 7.35
C GLY A 123 18.26 -2.92 6.88
N GLU A 124 17.73 -2.82 5.65
CA GLU A 124 17.14 -1.58 5.14
C GLU A 124 15.69 -1.45 5.61
N PHE A 125 15.35 -0.27 6.11
CA PHE A 125 14.00 0.07 6.54
C PHE A 125 13.40 1.13 5.63
N ASN A 126 12.14 0.96 5.27
CA ASN A 126 11.40 1.90 4.43
C ASN A 126 9.96 2.05 4.90
N LEU A 127 9.37 3.23 4.65
CA LEU A 127 7.93 3.33 4.46
C LEU A 127 7.62 3.18 2.97
N PHE A 128 6.65 2.35 2.65
CA PHE A 128 6.20 2.08 1.29
C PHE A 128 4.70 2.31 1.17
N HIS A 129 4.27 2.82 0.01
CA HIS A 129 2.86 2.89 -0.34
C HIS A 129 2.62 2.10 -1.64
N PRO A 130 1.88 0.97 -1.59
CA PRO A 130 1.84 -0.02 -2.66
C PRO A 130 1.21 0.48 -3.97
N PHE A 131 0.29 1.45 -3.88
CA PHE A 131 -0.43 1.98 -5.05
C PHE A 131 0.28 3.14 -5.73
N SER A 132 0.90 4.03 -4.95
CA SER A 132 1.66 5.17 -5.49
C SER A 132 3.12 4.83 -5.76
N ARG A 133 3.60 3.66 -5.31
CA ARG A 133 5.01 3.23 -5.35
C ARG A 133 5.97 4.16 -4.61
N THR A 134 5.43 5.06 -3.78
CA THR A 134 6.25 6.01 -3.04
C THR A 134 7.02 5.27 -1.95
N GLN A 135 8.31 5.60 -1.84
CA GLN A 135 9.21 5.08 -0.82
C GLN A 135 9.80 6.23 -0.01
N ILE A 136 9.85 6.07 1.30
CA ILE A 136 10.55 6.97 2.20
C ILE A 136 11.58 6.12 2.94
N GLN A 137 12.85 6.43 2.68
CA GLN A 137 13.98 5.75 3.30
C GLN A 137 14.03 6.12 4.79
N LEU A 138 14.20 5.11 5.64
CA LEU A 138 14.33 5.27 7.09
C LEU A 138 15.77 4.98 7.51
N PRO A 139 16.19 5.43 8.71
CA PRO A 139 17.47 5.01 9.26
C PRO A 139 17.49 3.48 9.41
N SER A 140 18.63 2.88 9.09
CA SER A 140 18.79 1.42 8.96
C SER A 140 18.61 0.67 10.29
N GLN A 141 18.57 -0.66 10.20
CA GLN A 141 18.61 -1.55 11.36
C GLN A 141 19.83 -1.28 12.28
N ASN A 142 20.97 -0.89 11.72
CA ASN A 142 22.15 -0.55 12.51
C ASN A 142 21.97 0.77 13.27
N ALA A 143 21.37 1.78 12.66
CA ALA A 143 21.02 3.02 13.36
C ALA A 143 20.03 2.75 14.51
N LEU A 144 19.07 1.83 14.31
CA LEU A 144 18.16 1.40 15.37
C LEU A 144 18.92 0.69 16.50
N LYS A 145 19.89 -0.18 16.16
CA LYS A 145 20.73 -0.90 17.12
C LYS A 145 21.49 0.02 18.06
N GLU A 146 22.16 1.01 17.47
CA GLU A 146 22.91 2.02 18.20
C GLU A 146 21.98 2.81 19.14
N SER A 147 20.83 3.23 18.62
CA SER A 147 19.84 4.01 19.38
C SER A 147 19.23 3.24 20.53
N LEU A 148 19.02 1.93 20.37
CA LEU A 148 18.50 1.06 21.43
C LEU A 148 19.57 0.63 22.44
N GLN A 149 20.86 0.93 22.18
CA GLN A 149 22.02 0.52 22.97
C GLN A 149 22.11 -1.00 23.11
N LYS A 150 21.98 -1.69 21.98
CA LYS A 150 21.96 -3.13 21.91
C LYS A 150 23.34 -3.72 21.65
N ASP A 151 23.60 -4.88 22.23
CA ASP A 151 24.89 -5.55 22.16
C ASP A 151 25.34 -5.81 20.72
N ALA A 152 26.66 -5.73 20.49
CA ALA A 152 27.26 -5.92 19.18
C ALA A 152 26.94 -7.30 18.57
N GLU A 153 26.70 -8.32 19.41
CA GLU A 153 26.38 -9.69 18.99
C GLU A 153 24.96 -9.85 18.42
N ILE A 154 24.08 -8.85 18.57
CA ILE A 154 22.73 -8.89 18.03
C ILE A 154 22.78 -8.73 16.51
N THR A 155 22.57 -9.82 15.79
CA THR A 155 22.60 -9.87 14.32
C THR A 155 21.23 -9.65 13.69
N HIS A 156 20.14 -9.92 14.40
CA HIS A 156 18.78 -9.87 13.85
C HIS A 156 17.83 -9.15 14.80
N TYR A 157 17.01 -8.26 14.22
CA TYR A 157 15.93 -7.55 14.89
C TYR A 157 14.62 -8.24 14.57
N THR A 158 13.73 -8.25 15.56
CA THR A 158 12.37 -8.74 15.36
C THR A 158 11.46 -7.55 15.51
N ILE A 159 11.34 -6.76 14.44
CA ILE A 159 10.27 -5.76 14.37
C ILE A 159 8.95 -6.51 14.47
N ASP A 160 8.13 -6.09 15.42
CA ASP A 160 6.84 -6.70 15.73
C ASP A 160 5.70 -5.81 15.24
N LYS A 161 5.82 -4.48 15.41
CA LYS A 161 4.80 -3.51 15.01
C LYS A 161 5.43 -2.22 14.51
N ALA A 162 4.71 -1.53 13.64
CA ALA A 162 5.04 -0.21 13.14
C ALA A 162 3.76 0.59 12.95
N VAL A 163 3.69 1.80 13.53
CA VAL A 163 2.49 2.65 13.52
C VAL A 163 2.87 4.09 13.23
N LEU A 164 2.14 4.69 12.30
CA LEU A 164 2.24 6.10 11.95
C LEU A 164 1.23 6.91 12.77
N SER A 165 1.60 8.13 13.14
CA SER A 165 0.64 9.07 13.74
C SER A 165 -0.32 9.66 12.71
N VAL A 166 0.15 9.89 11.50
CA VAL A 166 -0.61 10.52 10.41
C VAL A 166 -0.11 9.94 9.09
N ASN A 167 -0.99 9.89 8.08
CA ASN A 167 -0.64 9.48 6.72
C ASN A 167 0.45 10.39 6.10
N PRO A 168 1.63 9.85 5.74
CA PRO A 168 2.73 10.59 5.09
C PRO A 168 2.37 11.22 3.74
N SER A 169 1.29 10.78 3.11
CA SER A 169 0.78 11.37 1.87
C SER A 169 0.14 12.75 2.07
N HIS A 170 -0.13 13.17 3.31
CA HIS A 170 -0.85 14.42 3.63
C HIS A 170 0.04 15.48 4.28
N THR A 171 1.06 15.06 5.03
CA THR A 171 1.92 15.97 5.79
C THR A 171 3.32 15.38 5.92
N SER A 172 4.33 16.24 6.02
CA SER A 172 5.68 15.86 6.41
C SER A 172 5.86 15.82 7.94
N ASP A 173 4.87 16.28 8.70
CA ASP A 173 4.88 16.25 10.17
C ASP A 173 4.13 15.01 10.68
N TYR A 174 4.85 13.88 10.70
CA TYR A 174 4.36 12.62 11.24
C TYR A 174 5.44 11.93 12.06
N VAL A 175 5.01 11.02 12.94
CA VAL A 175 5.86 10.18 13.77
C VAL A 175 5.62 8.73 13.40
N LEU A 176 6.68 7.98 13.12
CA LEU A 176 6.66 6.53 13.03
C LEU A 176 7.14 5.96 14.35
N VAL A 177 6.32 5.13 15.00
CA VAL A 177 6.71 4.35 16.18
C VAL A 177 6.83 2.88 15.78
N ILE A 178 7.95 2.26 16.12
CA ILE A 178 8.18 0.84 15.93
C ILE A 178 8.36 0.14 17.28
N SER A 179 7.90 -1.09 17.36
CA SER A 179 8.22 -2.00 18.47
C SER A 179 9.15 -3.09 17.99
N ASP A 180 10.23 -3.27 18.74
CA ASP A 180 11.17 -4.36 18.55
C ASP A 180 11.02 -5.37 19.69
N LEU A 181 11.04 -6.65 19.32
CA LEU A 181 10.89 -7.79 20.23
C LEU A 181 12.14 -8.69 20.26
N THR A 182 13.33 -8.11 20.10
CA THR A 182 14.57 -8.89 20.12
C THR A 182 14.79 -9.49 21.51
N TYR A 183 15.10 -10.79 21.59
CA TYR A 183 15.26 -11.57 22.84
C TYR A 183 14.08 -11.46 23.82
N GLY A 184 12.88 -11.15 23.31
CA GLY A 184 11.67 -11.05 24.14
C GLY A 184 11.60 -9.81 25.02
N ARG A 185 12.53 -8.85 24.85
CA ARG A 185 12.44 -7.49 25.39
C ARG A 185 11.63 -6.64 24.41
N GLY A 186 10.59 -5.96 24.90
CA GLY A 186 9.77 -5.06 24.10
C GLY A 186 10.33 -3.64 24.15
N ASP A 187 11.28 -3.33 23.27
CA ASP A 187 11.79 -1.96 23.13
C ASP A 187 10.95 -1.18 22.11
N LEU A 188 10.85 0.13 22.31
CA LEU A 188 10.16 1.03 21.41
C LEU A 188 11.13 2.10 20.92
N ALA A 189 10.98 2.47 19.66
CA ALA A 189 11.68 3.61 19.09
C ALA A 189 10.72 4.40 18.20
N PHE A 190 11.00 5.69 18.04
CA PHE A 190 10.33 6.51 17.06
C PHE A 190 11.30 7.22 16.13
N TRP A 191 10.76 7.64 15.00
CA TRP A 191 11.45 8.44 14.01
C TRP A 191 10.47 9.47 13.42
N ARG A 192 10.98 10.66 13.11
CA ARG A 192 10.25 11.70 12.38
C ARG A 192 11.01 12.08 11.12
N PRO A 193 10.32 12.56 10.07
CA PRO A 193 10.97 13.14 8.91
C PRO A 193 12.00 14.21 9.31
N GLY A 194 13.23 14.03 8.84
CA GLY A 194 14.36 14.90 9.17
C GLY A 194 15.21 14.43 10.36
N ASP A 195 14.74 13.49 11.19
CA ASP A 195 15.58 12.87 12.21
C ASP A 195 16.65 12.00 11.53
N VAL A 196 17.91 12.15 11.96
CA VAL A 196 19.06 11.38 11.41
C VAL A 196 19.03 9.93 11.89
N ASN A 197 18.58 9.71 13.13
CA ASN A 197 18.58 8.41 13.81
C ASN A 197 17.26 8.15 14.53
N TRP A 198 17.08 6.91 14.97
CA TRP A 198 15.96 6.51 15.81
C TRP A 198 16.09 7.11 17.22
N THR A 199 14.96 7.40 17.86
CA THR A 199 14.93 7.81 19.26
C THR A 199 14.27 6.73 20.11
N LYS A 200 14.98 6.21 21.10
CA LYS A 200 14.47 5.20 22.03
C LYS A 200 13.38 5.79 22.93
N ILE A 201 12.25 5.10 23.04
CA ILE A 201 11.20 5.41 23.99
C ILE A 201 11.45 4.60 25.27
N VAL A 202 11.73 5.30 26.36
CA VAL A 202 11.97 4.66 27.66
C VAL A 202 10.63 4.34 28.33
N MET A 203 10.32 3.06 28.44
CA MET A 203 9.17 2.57 29.17
C MET A 203 9.53 2.21 30.61
N ARG A 204 8.62 2.50 31.55
CA ARG A 204 8.82 2.18 32.98
C ARG A 204 8.84 0.68 33.26
N ARG A 205 8.19 -0.11 32.41
CA ARG A 205 8.13 -1.58 32.52
C ARG A 205 8.54 -2.17 31.19
N ASN A 206 9.39 -3.18 31.25
CA ASN A 206 9.66 -4.04 30.11
C ASN A 206 8.47 -4.98 29.95
N ALA A 207 7.76 -4.89 28.83
CA ALA A 207 6.60 -5.70 28.56
C ALA A 207 6.55 -6.03 27.07
N ARG A 208 6.00 -7.21 26.75
CA ARG A 208 5.64 -7.53 25.36
C ARG A 208 4.31 -6.87 25.05
N PHE A 209 4.26 -6.14 23.94
CA PHE A 209 3.05 -5.46 23.51
C PHE A 209 2.24 -6.38 22.62
N ASN A 210 0.96 -6.56 22.91
CA ASN A 210 0.02 -7.26 22.04
C ASN A 210 -0.47 -6.35 20.91
N SER A 211 -0.68 -5.06 21.18
CA SER A 211 -1.07 -4.06 20.18
C SER A 211 -0.34 -2.72 20.40
N LEU A 212 -0.07 -2.05 19.29
CA LEU A 212 0.41 -0.67 19.20
C LEU A 212 -0.51 0.00 18.19
N PHE A 213 -1.08 1.16 18.54
CA PHE A 213 -1.93 1.93 17.63
C PHE A 213 -1.92 3.41 17.99
N HIS A 214 -2.23 4.26 17.02
CA HIS A 214 -2.37 5.69 17.21
C HIS A 214 -3.85 6.07 17.16
N TYR A 215 -4.28 6.96 18.06
CA TYR A 215 -5.63 7.51 18.06
C TYR A 215 -5.65 8.90 18.70
N LYS A 216 -6.29 9.87 18.05
CA LYS A 216 -6.48 11.25 18.56
C LYS A 216 -5.20 11.89 19.15
N GLY A 217 -4.09 11.81 18.40
CA GLY A 217 -2.82 12.44 18.77
C GLY A 217 -2.04 11.70 19.86
N LYS A 218 -2.42 10.47 20.19
CA LYS A 218 -1.76 9.64 21.21
C LYS A 218 -1.46 8.25 20.68
N PHE A 219 -0.32 7.71 21.09
CA PHE A 219 0.01 6.31 20.90
C PHE A 219 -0.47 5.50 22.11
N TYR A 220 -1.12 4.38 21.83
CA TYR A 220 -1.63 3.45 22.82
C TYR A 220 -0.92 2.11 22.65
N LEU A 221 -0.57 1.52 23.78
CA LEU A 221 0.05 0.22 23.86
C LEU A 221 -0.76 -0.66 24.79
N VAL A 222 -1.06 -1.88 24.34
CA VAL A 222 -1.69 -2.90 25.16
C VAL A 222 -0.66 -4.00 25.37
N ASP A 223 -0.28 -4.25 26.61
CA ASP A 223 0.62 -5.36 26.94
C ASP A 223 -0.16 -6.69 27.04
N ILE A 224 0.58 -7.80 27.04
CA ILE A 224 -0.02 -9.13 27.17
C ILE A 224 -0.66 -9.42 28.54
N TYR A 225 -0.37 -8.61 29.57
CA TYR A 225 -0.78 -8.85 30.96
C TYR A 225 -2.01 -8.03 31.38
N SER A 226 -2.35 -6.97 30.65
CA SER A 226 -3.49 -6.10 30.90
C SER A 226 -4.84 -6.71 30.47
N LEU A 227 -4.83 -7.89 29.84
CA LEU A 227 -6.02 -8.67 29.49
C LEU A 227 -6.33 -9.82 30.47
N GLN A 228 -5.51 -10.04 31.50
CA GLN A 228 -5.85 -10.97 32.57
C GLN A 228 -6.66 -10.22 33.63
N ARG A 229 -7.96 -10.53 33.67
CA ARG A 229 -8.92 -10.00 34.65
C ARG A 229 -8.90 -10.83 35.93
#